data_AF-A0A3Q2WTH8-F1
#
_entry.id   AF-A0A3Q2WTH8-F1
#
_cell.length_a   1.000
_cell.length_b   1.000
_cell.length_c   1.000
_cell.angle_alpha   90.00
_cell.angle_beta   90.00
_cell.angle_gamma   90.00
#
_symmetry.space_group_name_H-M   'P 1'
#
loop_
_entity.id
_entity.type
_entity.pdbx_description
1 polymer ?
#
loop_
_entity_poly.entity_id
_entity_poly.type
_entity_poly.pdbx_seq_one_letter_code
_entity_poly.pdbx_strand_id
1 'polypeptide(L)'
;MEDGKEDVLLRELSKLPIVELWRIQWGLSQSNLLQDFPPIPPRWLRSADACSTAKTMMRCYQEDRAPAVLAAVQSLIGGNHQVRPVRFTMIPLRPESDLKPVQGFVKTQRRKLISRIQRPSPILEALQCCRILNASEREAIAIYGACKDRNRVLVDLVLRKGEEAHWNMQTDGRRGDF
;
A
#
# COMPACT_ATOMS: atom_id res chain seq x y z
N MET A 1 1.60 34.02 10.35
CA MET A 1 1.27 33.44 9.04
C MET A 1 0.92 31.99 9.32
N GLU A 2 -0.37 31.67 9.36
CA GLU A 2 -0.82 30.29 9.43
C GLU A 2 -0.58 29.69 8.04
N ASP A 3 0.32 28.70 7.92
CA ASP A 3 0.42 27.90 6.70
C ASP A 3 -0.95 27.23 6.48
N GLY A 4 -1.49 27.31 5.25
CA GLY A 4 -2.77 26.69 4.94
C GLY A 4 -2.71 25.18 5.17
N LYS A 5 -3.81 24.54 5.57
CA LYS A 5 -3.82 23.07 5.80
C LYS A 5 -3.46 22.28 4.54
N GLU A 6 -3.67 22.87 3.36
CA GLU A 6 -3.17 22.35 2.08
C GLU A 6 -1.62 22.33 2.02
N ASP A 7 -0.96 23.39 2.47
CA ASP A 7 0.51 23.50 2.46
C ASP A 7 1.15 22.49 3.42
N VAL A 8 0.50 22.24 4.56
CA VAL A 8 0.90 21.20 5.51
C VAL A 8 0.80 19.81 4.86
N LEU A 9 -0.32 19.49 4.21
CA LEU A 9 -0.51 18.22 3.49
C LEU A 9 0.49 18.05 2.35
N LEU A 10 0.71 19.10 1.55
CA LEU A 10 1.69 19.09 0.47
C LEU A 10 3.10 18.85 1.01
N ARG A 11 3.48 19.53 2.10
CA ARG A 11 4.79 19.35 2.73
C ARG A 11 4.98 17.93 3.22
N GLU A 12 3.98 17.33 3.86
CA GLU A 12 4.04 15.94 4.32
C GLU A 12 4.13 14.95 3.16
N LEU A 13 3.30 15.11 2.12
CA LEU A 13 3.30 14.23 0.96
C LEU A 13 4.59 14.35 0.13
N SER A 14 5.21 15.53 0.08
CA SER A 14 6.44 15.78 -0.67
C SER A 14 7.69 15.19 -0.01
N LYS A 15 7.64 14.91 1.30
CA LYS A 15 8.73 14.21 2.02
C LYS A 15 8.74 12.71 1.73
N LEU A 16 7.63 12.16 1.23
CA LEU A 16 7.49 10.73 1.04
C LEU A 16 8.24 10.28 -0.23
N PRO A 17 8.93 9.13 -0.19
CA PRO A 17 9.42 8.52 -1.40
C PRO A 17 8.22 8.16 -2.29
N ILE A 18 8.43 8.17 -3.61
CA ILE A 18 7.36 7.97 -4.61
C ILE A 18 6.53 6.70 -4.37
N VAL A 19 7.16 5.66 -3.80
CA VAL A 19 6.52 4.39 -3.43
C VAL A 19 5.51 4.56 -2.31
N GLU A 20 5.86 5.29 -1.25
CA GLU A 20 4.95 5.55 -0.13
C GLU A 20 3.81 6.48 -0.56
N LEU A 21 4.09 7.44 -1.45
CA LEU A 21 3.06 8.27 -2.05
C LEU A 21 2.05 7.43 -2.85
N TRP A 22 2.51 6.48 -3.65
CA TRP A 22 1.62 5.55 -4.37
C TRP A 22 0.83 4.65 -3.45
N ARG A 23 1.44 4.18 -2.36
CA ARG A 23 0.71 3.41 -1.35
C ARG A 23 -0.41 4.23 -0.73
N ILE A 24 -0.13 5.48 -0.36
CA ILE A 24 -1.15 6.41 0.18
C ILE A 24 -2.27 6.62 -0.84
N GLN A 25 -1.93 6.91 -2.10
CA GLN A 25 -2.94 7.07 -3.17
C GLN A 25 -3.78 5.80 -3.36
N TRP A 26 -3.15 4.63 -3.30
CA TRP A 26 -3.87 3.38 -3.33
C TRP A 26 -4.81 3.24 -2.14
N GLY A 27 -4.33 3.51 -0.92
CA GLY A 27 -5.13 3.46 0.30
C GLY A 27 -6.33 4.43 0.28
N LEU A 28 -6.13 5.64 -0.24
CA LEU A 28 -7.19 6.63 -0.44
C LEU A 28 -8.30 6.15 -1.38
N SER A 29 -7.99 5.19 -2.26
CA SER A 29 -8.97 4.60 -3.19
C SER A 29 -9.67 3.34 -2.68
N GLN A 30 -9.27 2.83 -1.52
CA GLN A 30 -9.79 1.59 -0.95
C GLN A 30 -10.94 1.87 0.04
N SER A 31 -12.13 1.37 -0.26
CA SER A 31 -13.32 1.51 0.60
C SER A 31 -13.22 0.75 1.92
N ASN A 32 -12.48 -0.36 1.94
CA ASN A 32 -12.29 -1.21 3.11
C ASN A 32 -11.25 -0.66 4.11
N LEU A 33 -10.39 0.26 3.66
CA LEU A 33 -9.38 0.89 4.53
C LEU A 33 -9.91 2.16 5.18
N LEU A 34 -10.89 2.82 4.58
CA LEU A 34 -11.45 4.08 5.04
C LEU A 34 -12.89 3.89 5.54
N GLN A 35 -13.10 3.15 6.63
CA GLN A 35 -14.47 2.89 7.14
C GLN A 35 -15.25 4.18 7.44
N ASP A 36 -14.55 5.23 7.88
CA ASP A 36 -15.15 6.52 8.25
C ASP A 36 -15.12 7.57 7.12
N PHE A 37 -14.50 7.26 5.97
CA PHE A 37 -14.28 8.25 4.91
C PHE A 37 -14.58 7.70 3.50
N PRO A 38 -15.30 8.46 2.65
CA PRO A 38 -15.61 8.00 1.31
C PRO A 38 -14.32 7.88 0.47
N PRO A 39 -14.06 6.75 -0.21
CA PRO A 39 -12.83 6.56 -0.98
C PRO A 39 -12.77 7.50 -2.19
N ILE A 40 -11.58 7.98 -2.50
CA ILE A 40 -11.32 8.80 -3.69
C ILE A 40 -11.25 7.89 -4.92
N PRO A 41 -12.00 8.18 -5.99
CA PRO A 41 -11.89 7.42 -7.23
C PRO A 41 -10.46 7.41 -7.79
N PRO A 42 -9.88 6.26 -8.19
CA PRO A 42 -8.50 6.19 -8.69
C PRO A 42 -8.20 7.13 -9.86
N ARG A 43 -9.21 7.42 -10.69
CA ARG A 43 -9.11 8.35 -11.82
C ARG A 43 -8.77 9.79 -11.40
N TRP A 44 -9.06 10.17 -10.15
CA TRP A 44 -8.76 11.50 -9.61
C TRP A 44 -7.34 11.59 -9.03
N LEU A 45 -6.69 10.45 -8.76
CA LEU A 45 -5.33 10.36 -8.23
C LEU A 45 -4.28 10.09 -9.33
N ARG A 46 -4.67 10.21 -10.61
CA ARG A 46 -3.91 9.70 -11.76
C ARG A 46 -2.61 10.49 -12.06
N SER A 47 -2.50 11.75 -11.63
CA SER A 47 -1.27 12.54 -11.83
C SER A 47 -0.14 12.13 -10.87
N ALA A 48 -0.45 11.37 -9.83
CA ALA A 48 0.47 10.74 -8.89
C ALA A 48 1.51 11.65 -8.22
N ASP A 49 1.37 12.98 -8.28
CA ASP A 49 2.26 13.93 -7.62
C ASP A 49 1.69 14.42 -6.27
N ALA A 50 2.57 14.83 -5.36
CA ALA A 50 2.19 15.24 -4.01
C ALA A 50 1.22 16.44 -4.00
N CYS A 51 1.38 17.39 -4.93
CA CYS A 51 0.55 18.58 -5.04
C CYS A 51 -0.88 18.28 -5.47
N SER A 52 -1.03 17.52 -6.56
CA SER A 52 -2.37 17.11 -7.01
C SER A 52 -3.05 16.19 -6.01
N THR A 53 -2.29 15.37 -5.29
CA THR A 53 -2.81 14.52 -4.20
C THR A 53 -3.34 15.39 -3.06
N ALA A 54 -2.56 16.36 -2.57
CA ALA A 54 -2.97 17.29 -1.52
C ALA A 54 -4.26 18.04 -1.92
N LYS A 55 -4.30 18.61 -3.12
CA LYS A 55 -5.48 19.32 -3.66
C LYS A 55 -6.71 18.42 -3.74
N THR A 56 -6.53 17.17 -4.17
CA THR A 56 -7.64 16.22 -4.26
C THR A 56 -8.16 15.85 -2.88
N MET A 57 -7.28 15.63 -1.92
CA MET A 57 -7.66 15.35 -0.52
C MET A 57 -8.42 16.53 0.09
N MET A 58 -7.95 17.75 -0.14
CA MET A 58 -8.61 18.98 0.31
C MET A 58 -10.02 19.12 -0.28
N ARG A 59 -10.19 18.83 -1.58
CA ARG A 59 -11.50 18.85 -2.24
C ARG A 59 -12.46 17.77 -1.72
N CYS A 60 -11.95 16.59 -1.38
CA CYS A 60 -12.80 15.46 -0.99
C CYS A 60 -13.15 15.46 0.51
N TYR A 61 -12.21 15.85 1.36
CA TYR A 61 -12.33 15.72 2.82
C TYR A 61 -12.38 17.05 3.56
N GLN A 62 -12.17 18.17 2.85
CA GLN A 62 -12.06 19.51 3.43
C GLN A 62 -10.85 19.66 4.36
N GLU A 63 -10.57 20.92 4.71
CA GLU A 63 -9.44 21.35 5.53
C GLU A 63 -9.30 20.57 6.84
N ASP A 64 -10.39 20.32 7.54
CA ASP A 64 -10.36 19.73 8.87
C ASP A 64 -10.14 18.21 8.86
N ARG A 65 -10.60 17.51 7.82
CA ARG A 65 -10.55 16.04 7.81
C ARG A 65 -9.45 15.48 6.93
N ALA A 66 -8.95 16.22 5.93
CA ALA A 66 -7.90 15.72 5.04
C ALA A 66 -6.62 15.26 5.79
N PRO A 67 -6.11 15.97 6.82
CA PRO A 67 -4.98 15.48 7.62
C PRO A 67 -5.31 14.20 8.42
N ALA A 68 -6.53 14.08 8.96
CA ALA A 68 -6.96 12.89 9.67
C ALA A 68 -7.05 11.67 8.75
N VAL A 69 -7.55 11.85 7.52
CA VAL A 69 -7.55 10.80 6.50
C VAL A 69 -6.13 10.39 6.13
N LEU A 70 -5.21 11.35 5.94
CA LEU A 70 -3.80 11.04 5.66
C LEU A 70 -3.19 10.19 6.77
N ALA A 71 -3.38 10.57 8.03
CA ALA A 71 -2.86 9.85 9.18
C ALA A 71 -3.47 8.45 9.32
N ALA A 72 -4.77 8.29 9.04
CA ALA A 72 -5.44 6.99 9.03
C ALA A 72 -4.86 6.08 7.94
N VAL A 73 -4.73 6.59 6.71
CA VAL A 73 -4.13 5.86 5.58
C VAL A 73 -2.68 5.49 5.87
N GLN A 74 -1.90 6.41 6.43
CA GLN A 74 -0.51 6.15 6.84
C GLN A 74 -0.41 5.11 7.95
N SER A 75 -1.32 5.12 8.93
CA SER A 75 -1.34 4.13 10.01
C SER A 75 -1.69 2.73 9.49
N LEU A 76 -2.60 2.65 8.52
CA LEU A 76 -3.03 1.40 7.90
C LEU A 76 -1.99 0.81 6.94
N ILE A 77 -1.30 1.66 6.20
CA ILE A 77 -0.25 1.26 5.24
C ILE A 77 1.09 1.03 5.95
N GLY A 78 1.39 1.88 6.92
CA GLY A 78 2.62 1.89 7.71
C GLY A 78 2.52 1.07 8.98
N GLY A 79 1.67 0.03 9.02
CA GLY A 79 1.49 -0.92 10.11
C GLY A 79 2.73 -1.76 10.44
N ASN A 80 3.83 -1.08 10.78
CA ASN A 80 4.93 -1.51 11.62
C ASN A 80 5.73 -0.26 12.02
N HIS A 81 5.29 0.48 13.06
CA HIS A 81 6.20 0.98 14.12
C HIS A 81 5.52 1.61 15.36
N GLN A 82 4.21 1.82 15.46
CA GLN A 82 3.65 2.38 16.72
C GLN A 82 2.34 1.71 17.13
N VAL A 83 2.44 0.68 17.96
CA VAL A 83 1.34 0.27 18.83
C VAL A 83 1.20 1.35 19.91
N ARG A 84 0.38 2.36 19.66
CA ARG A 84 -0.17 3.16 20.76
C ARG A 84 -1.43 2.43 21.25
N PRO A 85 -1.49 1.99 22.53
CA PRO A 85 -2.72 1.49 23.11
C PRO A 85 -3.62 2.70 23.36
N VAL A 86 -4.47 3.04 22.39
CA VAL A 86 -5.52 4.02 22.65
C VAL A 86 -6.60 3.29 23.43
N ARG A 87 -6.64 3.57 24.75
CA ARG A 87 -7.79 3.25 25.60
C ARG A 87 -9.00 4.00 25.04
N PHE A 88 -9.78 3.34 24.20
CA PHE A 88 -11.16 3.74 23.98
C PHE A 88 -11.98 3.14 25.11
N THR A 89 -12.64 4.00 25.87
CA THR A 89 -13.74 3.60 26.75
C THR A 89 -14.71 2.76 25.94
N MET A 90 -14.82 1.49 26.31
CA MET A 90 -15.60 0.49 25.60
C MET A 90 -17.07 0.91 25.55
N ILE A 91 -17.53 1.31 24.38
CA ILE A 91 -18.90 0.98 23.97
C ILE A 91 -18.86 -0.50 23.61
N PRO A 92 -19.69 -1.39 24.17
CA PRO A 92 -19.62 -2.82 23.90
C PRO A 92 -20.03 -3.09 22.45
N LEU A 93 -19.06 -3.09 21.54
CA LEU A 93 -19.24 -3.63 20.20
C LEU A 93 -19.12 -5.15 20.28
N ARG A 94 -20.12 -5.80 19.67
CA ARG A 94 -20.31 -7.24 19.57
C ARG A 94 -19.00 -7.98 19.24
N PRO A 95 -18.81 -9.19 19.76
CA PRO A 95 -17.58 -9.95 19.55
C PRO A 95 -17.32 -10.13 18.06
N GLU A 96 -16.19 -9.56 17.61
CA GLU A 96 -15.50 -9.94 16.37
C GLU A 96 -15.40 -11.46 16.32
N SER A 97 -16.28 -12.07 15.54
CA SER A 97 -16.28 -13.51 15.33
C SER A 97 -15.71 -13.74 13.93
N ASP A 98 -14.50 -14.27 13.90
CA ASP A 98 -13.92 -15.06 12.80
C ASP A 98 -13.85 -14.43 11.40
N LEU A 99 -12.90 -13.52 11.17
CA LEU A 99 -12.31 -13.39 9.84
C LEU A 99 -11.27 -14.50 9.63
N LYS A 100 -11.75 -15.74 9.42
CA LYS A 100 -10.91 -16.79 8.84
C LYS A 100 -10.36 -16.27 7.50
N PRO A 101 -9.05 -16.37 7.24
CA PRO A 101 -8.48 -15.99 5.96
C PRO A 101 -9.25 -16.74 4.87
N VAL A 102 -9.87 -16.01 3.95
CA VAL A 102 -10.65 -16.62 2.86
C VAL A 102 -9.70 -17.49 2.04
N GLN A 103 -9.77 -18.79 2.32
CA GLN A 103 -8.86 -19.78 1.76
C GLN A 103 -8.97 -19.75 0.24
N GLY A 104 -7.87 -19.39 -0.44
CA GLY A 104 -7.84 -19.24 -1.90
C GLY A 104 -8.02 -17.82 -2.45
N PHE A 105 -8.15 -16.80 -1.60
CA PHE A 105 -8.14 -15.39 -2.03
C PHE A 105 -6.85 -15.07 -2.82
N VAL A 106 -5.68 -15.38 -2.24
CA VAL A 106 -4.36 -15.16 -2.88
C VAL A 106 -4.28 -15.90 -4.21
N LYS A 107 -4.71 -17.18 -4.27
CA LYS A 107 -4.75 -17.97 -5.51
C LYS A 107 -5.66 -17.34 -6.57
N THR A 108 -6.77 -16.75 -6.16
CA THR A 108 -7.73 -16.09 -7.06
C THR A 108 -7.19 -14.75 -7.57
N GLN A 109 -6.59 -13.94 -6.70
CA GLN A 109 -5.98 -12.67 -7.09
C GLN A 109 -4.75 -12.90 -7.98
N ARG A 110 -3.92 -13.91 -7.68
CA ARG A 110 -2.80 -14.34 -8.51
C ARG A 110 -3.25 -14.61 -9.95
N ARG A 111 -4.28 -15.44 -10.15
CA ARG A 111 -4.81 -15.75 -11.49
C ARG A 111 -5.28 -14.49 -12.22
N LYS A 112 -6.02 -13.62 -11.51
CA LYS A 112 -6.51 -12.35 -12.07
C LYS A 112 -5.35 -11.44 -12.50
N LEU A 113 -4.35 -11.27 -11.65
CA LEU A 113 -3.16 -10.45 -11.93
C LEU A 113 -2.40 -10.96 -13.16
N ILE A 114 -2.12 -12.26 -13.24
CA ILE A 114 -1.43 -12.87 -14.39
C ILE A 114 -2.16 -12.57 -15.71
N SER A 115 -3.49 -12.63 -15.70
CA SER A 115 -4.32 -12.37 -16.90
C SER A 115 -4.45 -10.89 -17.27
N ARG A 116 -4.40 -9.98 -16.28
CA ARG A 116 -4.69 -8.56 -16.48
C ARG A 116 -3.45 -7.73 -16.79
N ILE A 117 -2.26 -8.18 -16.42
CA ILE A 117 -1.01 -7.48 -16.73
C ILE A 117 -0.72 -7.63 -18.24
N GLN A 118 -1.04 -6.61 -19.02
CA GLN A 118 -0.75 -6.61 -20.46
C GLN A 118 0.68 -6.16 -20.76
N ARG A 119 1.25 -5.31 -19.89
CA ARG A 119 2.58 -4.70 -20.04
C ARG A 119 3.37 -4.88 -18.74
N PRO A 120 4.22 -5.90 -18.63
CA PRO A 120 4.99 -6.15 -17.40
C PRO A 120 6.16 -5.18 -17.22
N SER A 121 6.69 -4.57 -18.29
CA SER A 121 7.91 -3.75 -18.21
C SER A 121 7.83 -2.56 -17.23
N PRO A 122 6.76 -1.74 -17.23
CA PRO A 122 6.64 -0.64 -16.26
C PRO A 122 6.53 -1.13 -14.80
N ILE A 123 5.94 -2.31 -14.60
CA ILE A 123 5.82 -2.93 -13.27
C ILE A 123 7.20 -3.42 -12.82
N LEU A 124 7.97 -4.05 -13.70
CA LEU A 124 9.34 -4.50 -13.41
C LEU A 124 10.25 -3.31 -13.07
N GLU A 125 10.16 -2.22 -13.83
CA GLU A 125 10.91 -0.98 -13.56
C GLU A 125 10.52 -0.37 -12.21
N ALA A 126 9.22 -0.23 -11.95
CA ALA A 126 8.74 0.27 -10.66
C ALA A 126 9.25 -0.58 -9.50
N LEU A 127 9.11 -1.91 -9.57
CA LEU A 127 9.55 -2.81 -8.50
C LEU A 127 11.08 -2.81 -8.30
N GLN A 128 11.85 -2.59 -9.36
CA GLN A 128 13.30 -2.40 -9.27
C GLN A 128 13.65 -1.07 -8.61
N CYS A 129 12.98 0.03 -8.99
CA CYS A 129 13.11 1.32 -8.31
C CYS A 129 12.76 1.23 -6.82
N CYS A 130 11.76 0.41 -6.46
CA CYS A 130 11.39 0.14 -5.07
C CYS A 130 12.36 -0.81 -4.33
N ARG A 131 13.42 -1.32 -4.98
CA ARG A 131 14.33 -2.36 -4.46
C ARG A 131 13.64 -3.66 -4.03
N ILE A 132 12.44 -3.93 -4.55
CA ILE A 132 11.73 -5.19 -4.34
C ILE A 132 12.34 -6.27 -5.24
N LEU A 133 12.69 -5.89 -6.48
CA LEU A 133 13.42 -6.73 -7.42
C LEU A 133 14.84 -6.21 -7.60
N ASN A 134 15.81 -7.12 -7.68
CA ASN A 134 17.17 -6.79 -8.11
C ASN A 134 17.33 -6.92 -9.64
N ALA A 135 18.47 -6.46 -10.17
CA ALA A 135 18.74 -6.47 -11.61
C ALA A 135 18.69 -7.89 -12.19
N SER A 136 19.28 -8.86 -11.49
CA SER A 136 19.31 -10.27 -11.91
C SER A 136 17.93 -10.93 -11.92
N GLU A 137 17.07 -10.62 -10.95
CA GLU A 137 15.68 -11.08 -10.92
C GLU A 137 14.86 -10.50 -12.09
N ARG A 138 15.08 -9.22 -12.42
CA ARG A 138 14.45 -8.59 -13.59
C ARG A 138 14.92 -9.24 -14.89
N GLU A 139 16.22 -9.48 -15.04
CA GLU A 139 16.79 -10.15 -16.21
C GLU A 139 16.26 -11.57 -16.35
N ALA A 140 16.18 -12.33 -15.25
CA ALA A 140 15.63 -13.69 -15.24
C ALA A 140 14.16 -13.72 -15.71
N ILE A 141 13.37 -12.70 -15.36
CA ILE A 141 12.00 -12.55 -15.87
C ILE A 141 12.01 -12.18 -17.36
N ALA A 142 12.96 -11.36 -17.82
CA ALA A 142 13.05 -10.94 -19.21
C ALA A 142 13.36 -12.08 -20.19
N ILE A 143 13.96 -13.19 -19.73
CA ILE A 143 14.23 -14.39 -20.54
C ILE A 143 12.94 -15.00 -21.13
N TYR A 144 11.80 -14.85 -20.44
CA TYR A 144 10.54 -15.41 -20.90
C TYR A 144 9.94 -14.57 -22.05
N GLY A 145 9.84 -15.17 -23.25
CA GLY A 145 9.27 -14.50 -24.42
C GLY A 145 7.79 -14.14 -24.24
N ALA A 146 6.98 -15.08 -23.73
CA ALA A 146 5.54 -14.88 -23.57
C ALA A 146 5.21 -13.96 -22.37
N CYS A 147 4.31 -12.98 -22.60
CA CYS A 147 3.87 -12.04 -21.56
C CYS A 147 3.22 -12.77 -20.37
N LYS A 148 2.43 -13.80 -20.63
CA LYS A 148 1.75 -14.61 -19.59
C LYS A 148 2.75 -15.32 -18.67
N ASP A 149 3.85 -15.83 -19.23
CA ASP A 149 4.89 -16.51 -18.44
C ASP A 149 5.71 -15.50 -17.64
N ARG A 150 6.04 -14.35 -18.21
CA ARG A 150 6.62 -13.22 -17.47
C ARG A 150 5.76 -12.82 -16.28
N ASN A 151 4.45 -12.66 -16.49
CA ASN A 151 3.52 -12.30 -15.42
C ASN A 151 3.44 -13.39 -14.34
N ARG A 152 3.48 -14.66 -14.74
CA ARG A 152 3.48 -15.79 -13.80
C ARG A 152 4.68 -15.70 -12.86
N VAL A 153 5.88 -15.61 -13.44
CA VAL A 153 7.14 -15.57 -12.69
C VAL A 153 7.22 -14.30 -11.82
N LEU A 154 6.81 -13.15 -12.36
CA LEU A 154 6.74 -11.89 -11.64
C LEU A 154 5.84 -11.99 -10.40
N VAL A 155 4.60 -12.44 -10.58
CA VAL A 155 3.64 -12.52 -9.46
C VAL A 155 4.09 -13.56 -8.43
N ASP A 156 4.64 -14.69 -8.87
CA ASP A 156 5.16 -15.73 -7.96
C ASP A 156 6.34 -15.23 -7.13
N LEU A 157 7.25 -14.47 -7.76
CA LEU A 157 8.41 -13.89 -7.07
C LEU A 157 8.01 -12.85 -6.03
N VAL A 158 7.08 -11.95 -6.39
CA VAL A 158 6.58 -10.92 -5.47
C VAL A 158 5.84 -11.53 -4.29
N LEU A 159 5.02 -12.57 -4.52
CA LEU A 159 4.34 -13.29 -3.44
C LEU A 159 5.34 -13.96 -2.50
N ARG A 160 6.36 -14.63 -3.04
CA ARG A 160 7.42 -15.29 -2.25
C ARG A 160 8.19 -14.30 -1.38
N LYS A 161 8.61 -13.17 -1.95
CA LYS A 161 9.32 -12.12 -1.18
C LYS A 161 8.44 -11.51 -0.09
N GLY A 162 7.12 -11.43 -0.32
CA GLY A 162 6.17 -11.03 0.71
C GLY A 162 6.11 -12.01 1.88
N GLU A 163 6.10 -13.32 1.61
CA GLU A 163 6.16 -14.36 2.64
C GLU A 163 7.50 -14.31 3.40
N GLU A 164 8.63 -14.19 2.70
CA GLU A 164 9.96 -14.06 3.31
C GLU A 164 10.07 -12.83 4.23
N ALA A 165 9.56 -11.68 3.80
CA ALA A 165 9.54 -10.47 4.61
C ALA A 165 8.73 -10.66 5.90
N HIS A 166 7.58 -11.34 5.80
CA HIS A 166 6.75 -11.67 6.95
C HIS A 166 7.45 -12.64 7.93
N TRP A 167 8.18 -13.64 7.43
CA TRP A 167 8.95 -14.56 8.26
C TRP A 167 10.14 -13.88 8.95
N ASN A 168 10.90 -13.07 8.20
CA ASN A 168 12.06 -12.35 8.74
C ASN A 168 11.66 -11.38 9.86
N MET A 169 10.47 -10.77 9.76
CA MET A 169 9.91 -9.93 10.83
C MET A 169 9.50 -10.73 12.09
N GLN A 170 9.13 -12.00 11.95
CA GLN A 170 8.77 -12.87 13.08
C GLN A 170 9.99 -13.48 13.79
N THR A 171 11.10 -13.66 13.07
CA THR A 171 12.32 -14.27 13.63
C THR A 171 13.26 -13.26 14.30
N ASP A 172 13.15 -11.97 13.99
CA ASP A 172 13.97 -10.92 14.61
C ASP A 172 13.50 -10.59 16.05
N GLY A 173 12.23 -10.87 16.38
CA GLY A 173 11.69 -10.73 17.74
C GLY A 173 12.07 -11.86 18.72
N ARG A 174 12.90 -12.83 18.30
CA ARG A 174 13.26 -14.01 19.11
C ARG A 174 14.76 -14.25 19.28
N ARG A 175 15.59 -13.27 18.90
CA ARG A 175 17.05 -13.35 19.01
C ARG A 175 17.58 -12.25 19.93
N GLY A 176 17.12 -12.29 21.17
CA GLY A 176 17.63 -11.51 22.28
C GLY A 176 17.31 -12.25 23.56
N ASP A 177 18.02 -13.35 23.79
CA ASP A 177 18.19 -14.03 25.09
C ASP A 177 19.22 -15.15 24.89
N PHE A 178 20.50 -14.80 25.02
CA PHE A 178 21.58 -15.62 25.58
C PHE A 178 22.71 -14.70 26.03
#